data_AF-A0AAE1X3I5-F1
#
_entry.id   AF-A0AAE1X3I5-F1
#
_cell.length_a   1.000
_cell.length_b   1.000
_cell.length_c   1.000
_cell.angle_alpha   90.00
_cell.angle_beta   90.00
_cell.angle_gamma   90.00
#
_symmetry.space_group_name_H-M   'P 1'
#
loop_
_entity.id
_entity.type
_entity.pdbx_description
1 polymer ?
#
loop_
_entity_poly.entity_id
_entity_poly.type
_entity_poly.pdbx_seq_one_letter_code
_entity_poly.pdbx_strand_id
1 'polypeptide(L)'
;MDYMFSAVASDGWTEEVLTIVGILSLILHHSTKEALAEASKTIILNVPLVSTINNIISEACSKGPALSDHDEGTRTGDVLIFVLLLLFFSLRSIRAILPGIIDFQILLDEGRNMQPLSYVSIRCHDLCKLMHFGSAPVKLIASFCLVELFNGISDYTSRTLVDLKLREGYLSSISAVLEGLIFFNDIRVALNCSLCFSSLTTWRELQVEPMILEKDHWCRLIVEELVMSLSTPSLTTKSLMIHHKPAANVAVALLKLSETPSWMTKVFDDSSIRNFPYPNPREEACRRQVYTDDNQDSSIEDHMQHVAVNLDHVGKTRTFLFSLVSSHSYPGCYLWRSQSRKKELLEEIELFTKCLMEEDEV
;
A
#
# COMPACT_ATOMS: atom_id res chain seq x y z
N MET A 1 1.62 26.29 16.47
CA MET A 1 2.10 25.42 15.36
C MET A 1 3.38 25.95 14.74
N ASP A 2 3.55 27.27 14.59
CA ASP A 2 4.75 27.86 13.95
C ASP A 2 6.06 27.74 14.74
N TYR A 3 6.01 27.34 16.02
CA TYR A 3 7.18 27.19 16.88
C TYR A 3 7.75 25.76 16.96
N MET A 4 7.17 24.75 16.28
CA MET A 4 7.59 23.34 16.42
C MET A 4 8.75 22.90 15.52
N PHE A 5 9.32 23.79 14.70
CA PHE A 5 10.36 23.44 13.72
C PHE A 5 11.72 24.11 13.98
N SER A 6 11.97 24.62 15.19
CA SER A 6 13.27 25.21 15.54
C SER A 6 13.90 24.50 16.73
N ALA A 7 14.66 23.43 16.45
CA ALA A 7 15.98 23.13 17.04
C ALA A 7 16.42 21.67 16.77
N VAL A 8 17.55 21.54 16.08
CA VAL A 8 18.59 20.48 16.18
C VAL A 8 18.22 19.03 15.80
N ALA A 9 18.24 18.81 14.49
CA ALA A 9 19.22 17.95 13.81
C ALA A 9 19.49 18.62 12.44
N SER A 10 20.55 18.27 11.70
CA SER A 10 20.85 18.93 10.42
C SER A 10 19.73 18.82 9.37
N ASP A 11 18.74 17.96 9.61
CA ASP A 11 17.52 17.71 8.81
C ASP A 11 16.20 18.14 9.53
N GLY A 12 16.24 18.56 10.79
CA GLY A 12 15.06 18.97 11.58
C GLY A 12 14.14 17.85 12.08
N TRP A 13 14.47 16.57 11.83
CA TRP A 13 13.63 15.41 12.14
C TRP A 13 14.05 14.69 13.41
N THR A 14 13.78 15.26 14.58
CA THR A 14 14.09 14.60 15.86
C THR A 14 13.10 13.48 16.19
N GLU A 15 13.43 12.66 17.20
CA GLU A 15 12.49 11.65 17.71
C GLU A 15 11.18 12.29 18.17
N GLU A 16 11.24 13.45 18.83
CA GLU A 16 10.02 14.16 19.23
C GLU A 16 9.18 14.58 18.02
N VAL A 17 9.81 15.01 16.92
CA VAL A 17 9.11 15.34 15.68
C VAL A 17 8.44 14.11 15.06
N LEU A 18 9.09 12.95 15.07
CA LEU A 18 8.50 11.70 14.60
C LEU A 18 7.32 11.27 15.49
N THR A 19 7.43 11.41 16.81
CA THR A 19 6.32 11.18 17.74
C THR A 19 5.15 12.12 17.47
N ILE A 20 5.41 13.40 17.21
CA ILE A 20 4.37 14.36 16.82
C ILE A 20 3.68 13.90 15.54
N VAL A 21 4.43 13.52 14.50
CA VAL A 21 3.84 12.97 13.26
C VAL A 21 2.99 11.73 13.54
N GLY A 22 3.40 10.88 14.48
CA GLY A 22 2.59 9.77 14.95
C GLY A 22 1.29 10.20 15.59
N ILE A 23 1.30 11.21 16.46
CA ILE A 23 0.09 11.79 17.08
C ILE A 23 -0.83 12.38 16.01
N LEU A 24 -0.28 13.14 15.04
CA LEU A 24 -1.06 13.68 13.93
C LEU A 24 -1.75 12.56 13.13
N SER A 25 -1.03 11.46 12.89
CA SER A 25 -1.56 10.26 12.24
C SER A 25 -2.74 9.64 13.01
N LEU A 26 -2.68 9.59 14.34
CA LEU A 26 -3.79 9.11 15.17
C LEU A 26 -4.99 10.04 15.15
N ILE A 27 -4.77 11.36 15.21
CA ILE A 27 -5.85 12.36 15.06
C ILE A 27 -6.58 12.13 13.74
N LEU A 28 -5.84 11.98 12.64
CA LEU A 28 -6.39 11.69 11.31
C LEU A 28 -7.12 10.35 11.26
N HIS A 29 -6.57 9.29 11.88
CA HIS A 29 -7.24 8.00 12.00
C HIS A 29 -8.62 8.12 12.67
N HIS A 30 -8.70 8.82 13.80
CA HIS A 30 -9.95 8.96 14.54
C HIS A 30 -11.00 9.81 13.81
N SER A 31 -10.59 10.68 12.89
CA SER A 31 -11.52 11.42 12.04
C SER A 31 -12.42 10.55 11.16
N THR A 32 -11.95 9.36 10.78
CA THR A 32 -12.78 8.41 10.03
C THR A 32 -13.87 7.76 10.90
N LYS A 33 -13.83 8.00 12.23
CA LYS A 33 -14.80 7.55 13.22
C LYS A 33 -15.61 8.74 13.78
N GLU A 34 -15.70 9.86 13.04
CA GLU A 34 -16.41 11.09 13.40
C GLU A 34 -15.87 11.83 14.65
N ALA A 35 -14.65 11.51 15.08
CA ALA A 35 -13.97 12.18 16.20
C ALA A 35 -12.85 13.10 15.68
N LEU A 36 -12.57 14.23 16.33
CA LEU A 36 -11.42 15.10 16.00
C LEU A 36 -11.42 15.65 14.56
N ALA A 37 -12.61 15.83 13.95
CA ALA A 37 -12.73 16.28 12.56
C ALA A 37 -12.09 17.67 12.32
N GLU A 38 -12.32 18.65 13.19
CA GLU A 38 -11.75 20.01 13.04
C GLU A 38 -10.23 20.04 13.21
N ALA A 39 -9.71 19.24 14.15
CA ALA A 39 -8.27 19.06 14.30
C ALA A 39 -7.66 18.44 13.03
N SER A 40 -8.34 17.45 12.45
CA SER A 40 -7.91 16.79 11.22
C SER A 40 -7.92 17.73 10.01
N LYS A 41 -8.94 18.59 9.86
CA LYS A 41 -8.95 19.63 8.83
C LYS A 41 -7.76 20.58 8.98
N THR A 42 -7.46 20.97 10.23
CA THR A 42 -6.33 21.84 10.55
C THR A 42 -4.99 21.20 10.16
N ILE A 43 -4.83 19.88 10.36
CA ILE A 43 -3.64 19.13 9.97
C ILE A 43 -3.55 19.03 8.44
N ILE A 44 -4.62 18.57 7.78
CA ILE A 44 -4.66 18.34 6.34
C ILE A 44 -4.38 19.62 5.56
N LEU A 45 -4.88 20.77 6.01
CA LEU A 45 -4.75 22.06 5.32
C LEU A 45 -3.54 22.87 5.80
N ASN A 46 -2.64 22.28 6.59
CA ASN A 46 -1.46 22.97 7.10
C ASN A 46 -0.41 23.15 6.00
N VAL A 47 -0.30 24.36 5.45
CA VAL A 47 0.61 24.68 4.33
C VAL A 47 2.09 24.37 4.63
N PRO A 48 2.66 24.72 5.81
CA PRO A 48 4.03 24.34 6.15
C PRO A 48 4.26 22.83 6.13
N LEU A 49 3.36 22.05 6.73
CA LEU A 49 3.41 20.59 6.74
C LEU A 49 3.36 20.02 5.32
N VAL A 50 2.48 20.55 4.46
CA VAL A 50 2.41 20.17 3.04
C VAL A 50 3.74 20.41 2.34
N SER A 51 4.35 21.58 2.54
CA SER A 51 5.66 21.90 1.95
C SER A 51 6.75 20.94 2.43
N THR A 52 6.79 20.64 3.72
CA THR A 52 7.77 19.72 4.31
C THR A 52 7.61 18.31 3.75
N ILE A 53 6.39 17.79 3.67
CA ILE A 53 6.08 16.48 3.09
C ILE A 53 6.50 16.43 1.63
N ASN A 54 6.13 17.45 0.83
CA ASN A 54 6.49 17.50 -0.58
C ASN A 54 8.01 17.50 -0.80
N ASN A 55 8.77 18.19 0.04
CA ASN A 55 10.23 18.20 -0.04
C ASN A 55 10.83 16.81 0.23
N ILE A 56 10.34 16.12 1.26
CA ILE A 56 10.83 14.76 1.61
C ILE A 56 10.49 13.75 0.53
N ILE A 57 9.25 13.77 0.03
CA ILE A 57 8.84 12.88 -1.07
C ILE A 57 9.64 13.19 -2.33
N SER A 58 9.84 14.47 -2.67
CA SER A 58 10.65 14.86 -3.83
C SER A 58 12.10 14.43 -3.67
N GLU A 59 12.69 14.57 -2.49
CA GLU A 59 14.06 14.14 -2.22
C GLU A 59 14.19 12.62 -2.35
N ALA A 60 13.30 11.85 -1.72
CA ALA A 60 13.29 10.39 -1.82
C ALA A 60 13.13 9.93 -3.29
N CYS A 61 12.15 10.48 -4.00
CA CYS A 61 11.91 10.18 -5.42
C CYS A 61 13.10 10.57 -6.32
N SER A 62 13.91 11.57 -5.93
CA SER A 62 15.09 11.99 -6.70
C SER A 62 16.24 11.00 -6.63
N LYS A 63 16.28 10.12 -5.63
CA LYS A 63 17.33 9.09 -5.48
C LYS A 63 17.23 7.98 -6.54
N GLY A 64 16.03 7.75 -7.09
CA GLY A 64 15.81 6.72 -8.10
C GLY A 64 16.24 5.33 -7.58
N PRO A 65 16.97 4.53 -8.38
CA PRO A 65 17.42 3.19 -7.97
C PRO A 65 18.24 3.13 -6.67
N ALA A 66 18.89 4.21 -6.27
CA ALA A 66 19.65 4.26 -5.01
C ALA A 66 18.77 4.45 -3.77
N LEU A 67 17.45 4.59 -3.92
CA LEU A 67 16.56 4.87 -2.80
C LEU A 67 16.59 3.76 -1.74
N SER A 68 16.59 2.49 -2.14
CA SER A 68 16.66 1.35 -1.20
C SER A 68 17.87 1.42 -0.28
N ASP A 69 19.03 1.77 -0.83
CA ASP A 69 20.29 1.87 -0.08
C ASP A 69 20.27 3.07 0.89
N HIS A 70 19.43 4.06 0.61
CA HIS A 70 19.29 5.27 1.41
C HIS A 70 18.17 5.19 2.45
N ASP A 71 17.20 4.27 2.31
CA ASP A 71 16.08 4.13 3.24
C ASP A 71 16.17 2.87 4.12
N GLU A 72 16.84 1.80 3.71
CA GLU A 72 16.89 0.56 4.51
C GLU A 72 17.76 0.72 5.77
N GLY A 73 17.11 0.66 6.93
CA GLY A 73 17.79 0.75 8.24
C GLY A 73 18.40 2.13 8.55
N THR A 74 18.01 3.18 7.82
CA THR A 74 18.52 4.53 8.01
C THR A 74 17.49 5.45 8.66
N ARG A 75 17.98 6.51 9.32
CA ARG A 75 17.15 7.60 9.85
C ARG A 75 16.29 8.27 8.76
N THR A 76 16.86 8.44 7.56
CA THR A 76 16.12 9.01 6.41
C THR A 76 14.95 8.10 6.00
N GLY A 77 15.16 6.78 6.04
CA GLY A 77 14.10 5.80 5.82
C GLY A 77 13.02 5.87 6.87
N ASP A 78 13.38 6.01 8.15
CA ASP A 78 12.41 6.18 9.23
C ASP A 78 11.55 7.44 9.03
N VAL A 79 12.17 8.57 8.72
CA VAL A 79 11.45 9.81 8.40
C VAL A 79 10.48 9.59 7.24
N LEU A 80 10.92 8.94 6.16
CA LEU A 80 10.08 8.65 5.00
C LEU A 80 8.89 7.74 5.37
N ILE A 81 9.11 6.72 6.21
CA ILE A 81 8.05 5.83 6.69
C ILE A 81 7.00 6.61 7.49
N PHE A 82 7.41 7.47 8.42
CA PHE A 82 6.48 8.30 9.19
C PHE A 82 5.70 9.28 8.31
N VAL A 83 6.35 9.89 7.32
CA VAL A 83 5.69 10.75 6.33
C VAL A 83 4.67 9.96 5.51
N LEU A 84 5.00 8.74 5.08
CA LEU A 84 4.08 7.88 4.34
C LEU A 84 2.90 7.41 5.19
N LEU A 85 3.11 7.11 6.48
CA LEU A 85 2.03 6.80 7.42
C LEU A 85 1.09 7.99 7.57
N LEU A 86 1.63 9.19 7.76
CA LEU A 86 0.85 10.42 7.82
C LEU A 86 0.02 10.63 6.54
N LEU A 87 0.62 10.41 5.37
CA LEU A 87 -0.06 10.47 4.07
C LEU A 87 -1.20 9.46 3.96
N PHE A 88 -0.98 8.21 4.39
CA PHE A 88 -2.03 7.18 4.41
C PHE A 88 -3.24 7.63 5.24
N PHE A 89 -3.00 8.07 6.48
CA PHE A 89 -4.09 8.53 7.35
C PHE A 89 -4.74 9.81 6.85
N SER A 90 -3.98 10.70 6.18
CA SER A 90 -4.51 11.90 5.55
C SER A 90 -5.47 11.56 4.41
N LEU A 91 -5.10 10.65 3.51
CA LEU A 91 -5.96 10.21 2.41
C LEU A 91 -7.29 9.64 2.92
N ARG A 92 -7.24 8.80 3.97
CA ARG A 92 -8.45 8.26 4.62
C ARG A 92 -9.28 9.33 5.29
N SER A 93 -8.64 10.23 6.03
CA SER A 93 -9.29 11.33 6.72
C SER A 93 -10.02 12.24 5.73
N ILE A 94 -9.36 12.67 4.65
CA ILE A 94 -9.93 13.52 3.59
C ILE A 94 -11.25 12.93 3.06
N ARG A 95 -11.28 11.63 2.75
CA ARG A 95 -12.49 10.95 2.26
C ARG A 95 -13.65 11.01 3.27
N ALA A 96 -13.36 11.00 4.56
CA ALA A 96 -14.34 11.06 5.63
C ALA A 96 -14.83 12.49 5.93
N ILE A 97 -13.92 13.47 6.02
CA ILE A 97 -14.22 14.80 6.55
C ILE A 97 -14.36 15.91 5.50
N LEU A 98 -13.90 15.68 4.26
CA LEU A 98 -13.99 16.61 3.13
C LEU A 98 -14.59 15.94 1.87
N PRO A 99 -15.72 15.18 1.97
CA PRO A 99 -16.28 14.49 0.81
C PRO A 99 -16.72 15.48 -0.26
N GLY A 100 -16.25 15.29 -1.50
CA GLY A 100 -16.62 16.12 -2.66
C GLY A 100 -15.97 17.51 -2.70
N ILE A 101 -15.15 17.86 -1.72
CA ILE A 101 -14.38 19.12 -1.70
C ILE A 101 -13.05 18.94 -2.45
N ILE A 102 -12.42 17.77 -2.27
CA ILE A 102 -11.14 17.45 -2.89
C ILE A 102 -11.35 16.63 -4.16
N ASP A 103 -10.82 17.14 -5.27
CA ASP A 103 -10.73 16.41 -6.53
C ASP A 103 -9.46 15.52 -6.52
N PHE A 104 -9.68 14.22 -6.31
CA PHE A 104 -8.61 13.22 -6.31
C PHE A 104 -7.99 13.02 -7.70
N GLN A 105 -8.65 13.42 -8.79
CA GLN A 105 -8.07 13.29 -10.13
C GLN A 105 -6.83 14.17 -10.31
N ILE A 106 -6.71 15.26 -9.57
CA ILE A 106 -5.52 16.12 -9.62
C ILE A 106 -4.26 15.35 -9.17
N LEU A 107 -4.41 14.32 -8.32
CA LEU A 107 -3.30 13.48 -7.88
C LEU A 107 -2.85 12.47 -8.95
N LEU A 108 -3.58 12.38 -10.06
CA LEU A 108 -3.20 11.66 -11.28
C LEU A 108 -2.64 12.59 -12.37
N ASP A 109 -2.77 13.92 -12.24
CA ASP A 109 -2.32 14.87 -13.27
C ASP A 109 -0.78 14.94 -13.34
N GLU A 110 -0.24 14.86 -14.55
CA GLU A 110 1.18 15.07 -14.86
C GLU A 110 1.53 16.58 -14.89
N GLY A 111 0.53 17.45 -15.03
CA GLY A 111 0.67 18.89 -15.18
C GLY A 111 0.83 19.68 -13.88
N ARG A 112 1.39 20.91 -13.99
CA ARG A 112 1.41 21.91 -12.91
C ARG A 112 0.13 22.76 -12.90
N ASN A 113 -1.03 22.16 -13.08
CA ASN A 113 -2.25 22.91 -12.85
C ASN A 113 -2.30 23.22 -11.35
N MET A 114 -2.30 24.52 -11.00
CA MET A 114 -2.28 24.93 -9.60
C MET A 114 -3.51 24.35 -8.90
N GLN A 115 -3.27 23.53 -7.88
CA GLN A 115 -4.33 23.11 -6.98
C GLN A 115 -4.96 24.37 -6.35
N PRO A 116 -6.29 24.52 -6.39
CA PRO A 116 -6.97 25.64 -5.73
C PRO A 116 -6.73 25.66 -4.22
N LEU A 117 -6.43 24.50 -3.63
CA LEU A 117 -6.24 24.28 -2.21
C LEU A 117 -4.99 23.43 -1.97
N SER A 118 -4.09 23.88 -1.10
CA SER A 118 -2.94 23.09 -0.66
C SER A 118 -3.37 22.17 0.48
N TYR A 119 -3.14 20.86 0.34
CA TYR A 119 -3.48 19.87 1.36
C TYR A 119 -2.50 18.70 1.39
N VAL A 120 -2.41 18.03 2.54
CA VAL A 120 -1.52 16.88 2.76
C VAL A 120 -1.97 15.73 1.86
N SER A 121 -1.17 15.45 0.83
CA SER A 121 -1.44 14.44 -0.18
C SER A 121 -0.16 14.03 -0.90
N ILE A 122 -0.26 13.01 -1.74
CA ILE A 122 0.83 12.51 -2.56
C ILE A 122 0.30 12.11 -3.93
N ARG A 123 1.09 12.39 -4.97
CA ARG A 123 0.72 12.05 -6.35
C ARG A 123 0.94 10.57 -6.63
N CYS A 124 0.11 10.01 -7.51
CA CYS A 124 0.22 8.61 -7.93
C CYS A 124 1.61 8.29 -8.51
N HIS A 125 2.18 9.21 -9.31
CA HIS A 125 3.53 9.07 -9.86
C HIS A 125 4.61 8.91 -8.79
N ASP A 126 4.53 9.72 -7.72
CA ASP A 126 5.51 9.69 -6.65
C ASP A 126 5.35 8.39 -5.81
N LEU A 127 4.10 7.95 -5.57
CA LEU A 127 3.84 6.63 -4.97
C LEU A 127 4.42 5.49 -5.81
N CYS A 128 4.24 5.50 -7.14
CA CYS A 128 4.78 4.48 -8.03
C CYS A 128 6.31 4.44 -7.99
N LYS A 129 6.98 5.60 -7.92
CA LYS A 129 8.44 5.66 -7.76
C LYS A 129 8.91 5.06 -6.44
N LEU A 130 8.25 5.40 -5.34
CA LEU A 130 8.57 4.85 -4.02
C LEU A 130 8.34 3.33 -3.97
N MET A 131 7.24 2.85 -4.57
CA MET A 131 6.96 1.42 -4.71
C MET A 131 7.96 0.71 -5.61
N HIS A 132 8.47 1.36 -6.67
CA HIS A 132 9.43 0.75 -7.56
C HIS A 132 10.84 0.70 -6.94
N PHE A 133 11.30 1.77 -6.29
CA PHE A 133 12.70 1.89 -5.84
C PHE A 133 12.94 1.78 -4.32
N GLY A 134 11.95 1.98 -3.47
CA GLY A 134 12.14 2.00 -2.01
C GLY A 134 12.35 0.62 -1.39
N SER A 135 12.81 0.56 -0.14
CA SER A 135 12.88 -0.68 0.65
C SER A 135 11.51 -1.31 0.92
N ALA A 136 11.50 -2.56 1.39
CA ALA A 136 10.26 -3.30 1.67
C ALA A 136 9.24 -2.52 2.56
N PRO A 137 9.64 -1.86 3.67
CA PRO A 137 8.70 -1.05 4.47
C PRO A 137 8.12 0.15 3.71
N VAL A 138 8.93 0.81 2.88
CA VAL A 138 8.48 1.93 2.04
C VAL A 138 7.49 1.45 0.98
N LYS A 139 7.79 0.35 0.29
CA LYS A 139 6.86 -0.28 -0.68
C LYS A 139 5.54 -0.65 0.00
N LEU A 140 5.59 -1.20 1.21
CA LEU A 140 4.41 -1.58 1.98
C LEU A 140 3.50 -0.39 2.25
N ILE A 141 3.98 0.67 2.89
CA ILE A 141 3.11 1.83 3.19
C ILE A 141 2.71 2.59 1.93
N ALA A 142 3.61 2.77 0.95
CA ALA A 142 3.28 3.41 -0.30
C ALA A 142 2.16 2.66 -1.06
N SER A 143 2.17 1.32 -1.03
CA SER A 143 1.09 0.52 -1.63
C SER A 143 -0.25 0.72 -0.92
N PHE A 144 -0.27 0.91 0.40
CA PHE A 144 -1.50 1.26 1.13
C PHE A 144 -1.99 2.67 0.78
N CYS A 145 -1.09 3.65 0.67
CA CYS A 145 -1.43 4.98 0.18
C CYS A 145 -2.03 4.94 -1.23
N LEU A 146 -1.48 4.08 -2.11
CA LEU A 146 -1.98 3.93 -3.48
C LEU A 146 -3.40 3.34 -3.50
N VAL A 147 -3.68 2.36 -2.66
CA VAL A 147 -5.04 1.80 -2.49
C VAL A 147 -6.01 2.88 -2.03
N GLU A 148 -5.66 3.70 -1.03
CA GLU A 148 -6.53 4.78 -0.55
C GLU A 148 -6.76 5.85 -1.61
N LEU A 149 -5.73 6.19 -2.38
CA LEU A 149 -5.83 7.10 -3.51
C LEU A 149 -6.79 6.55 -4.58
N PHE A 150 -6.63 5.29 -4.97
CA PHE A 150 -7.45 4.63 -6.00
C PHE A 150 -8.90 4.48 -5.56
N ASN A 151 -9.14 4.19 -4.28
CA ASN A 151 -10.48 4.20 -3.71
C ASN A 151 -11.10 5.60 -3.74
N GLY A 152 -10.33 6.64 -3.39
CA GLY A 152 -10.77 8.03 -3.48
C GLY A 152 -11.15 8.46 -4.91
N ILE A 153 -10.35 8.08 -5.90
CA ILE A 153 -10.63 8.33 -7.32
C ILE A 153 -11.88 7.58 -7.78
N SER A 154 -12.01 6.29 -7.44
CA SER A 154 -13.17 5.48 -7.83
C SER A 154 -14.47 6.00 -7.21
N ASP A 155 -14.43 6.39 -5.94
CA ASP A 155 -15.56 7.05 -5.25
C ASP A 155 -15.93 8.39 -5.91
N TYR A 156 -14.94 9.16 -6.33
CA TYR A 156 -15.15 10.43 -7.01
C TYR A 156 -15.79 10.22 -8.39
N THR A 157 -15.17 9.40 -9.25
CA THR A 157 -15.63 9.11 -10.62
C THR A 157 -17.03 8.52 -10.64
N SER A 158 -17.35 7.62 -9.70
CA SER A 158 -18.70 7.03 -9.59
C SER A 158 -19.79 8.06 -9.23
N ARG A 159 -19.44 9.13 -8.50
CA ARG A 159 -20.40 10.17 -8.06
C ARG A 159 -20.56 11.30 -9.08
N THR A 160 -19.49 11.69 -9.75
CA THR A 160 -19.47 12.89 -10.60
C THR A 160 -19.62 12.58 -12.10
N LEU A 161 -19.60 11.30 -12.51
CA LEU A 161 -19.64 10.87 -13.92
C LEU A 161 -18.57 11.58 -14.79
N VAL A 162 -17.45 11.95 -14.18
CA VAL A 162 -16.36 12.65 -14.86
C VAL A 162 -15.48 11.64 -15.58
N ASP A 163 -15.25 11.90 -16.87
CA ASP A 163 -14.33 11.13 -17.70
C ASP A 163 -12.89 11.32 -17.23
N LEU A 164 -12.23 10.22 -16.84
CA LEU A 164 -10.81 10.24 -16.47
C LEU A 164 -10.00 10.41 -17.75
N LYS A 165 -9.34 11.55 -17.94
CA LYS A 165 -8.51 11.78 -19.13
C LYS A 165 -7.03 11.57 -18.79
N LEU A 166 -6.60 10.31 -18.80
CA LEU A 166 -5.20 9.96 -18.54
C LEU A 166 -4.47 9.62 -19.84
N ARG A 167 -3.19 10.00 -19.92
CA ARG A 167 -2.36 9.58 -21.04
C ARG A 167 -2.13 8.07 -20.97
N GLU A 168 -2.25 7.40 -22.10
CA GLU A 168 -2.04 5.96 -22.21
C GLU A 168 -0.68 5.54 -21.65
N GLY A 169 0.41 6.24 -22.01
CA GLY A 169 1.75 5.96 -21.50
C GLY A 169 1.89 6.08 -19.98
N TYR A 170 1.10 6.96 -19.35
CA TYR A 170 1.05 7.10 -17.89
C TYR A 170 0.36 5.89 -17.25
N LEU A 171 -0.79 5.48 -17.79
CA LEU A 171 -1.50 4.27 -17.36
C LEU A 171 -0.62 3.01 -17.52
N SER A 172 0.11 2.88 -18.63
CA SER A 172 1.05 1.78 -18.85
C SER A 172 2.20 1.79 -17.82
N SER A 173 2.69 2.96 -17.44
CA SER A 173 3.75 3.09 -16.43
C SER A 173 3.27 2.63 -15.05
N ILE A 174 2.05 3.03 -14.66
CA ILE A 174 1.42 2.55 -13.42
C ILE A 174 1.20 1.03 -13.50
N SER A 175 0.67 0.52 -14.61
CA SER A 175 0.44 -0.91 -14.87
C SER A 175 1.71 -1.73 -14.62
N ALA A 176 2.83 -1.32 -15.20
CA ALA A 176 4.11 -2.03 -15.09
C ALA A 176 4.63 -2.11 -13.66
N VAL A 177 4.47 -1.04 -12.85
CA VAL A 177 4.85 -1.07 -11.42
C VAL A 177 3.96 -2.02 -10.63
N LEU A 178 2.65 -2.00 -10.89
CA LEU A 178 1.69 -2.87 -10.20
C LEU A 178 1.92 -4.35 -10.56
N GLU A 179 2.02 -4.66 -11.85
CA GLU A 179 2.30 -6.01 -12.37
C GLU A 179 3.60 -6.57 -11.82
N GLY A 180 4.68 -5.77 -11.82
CA GLY A 180 5.98 -6.18 -11.31
C GLY A 180 6.02 -6.49 -9.81
N LEU A 181 5.04 -6.00 -9.04
CA LEU A 181 4.94 -6.22 -7.59
C LEU A 181 3.88 -7.27 -7.20
N ILE A 182 3.18 -7.89 -8.16
CA ILE A 182 2.22 -9.00 -7.89
C ILE A 182 2.90 -10.20 -7.25
N PHE A 183 4.18 -10.44 -7.57
CA PHE A 183 4.99 -11.53 -7.02
C PHE A 183 5.95 -11.07 -5.91
N PHE A 184 5.73 -9.88 -5.35
CA PHE A 184 6.57 -9.39 -4.27
C PHE A 184 6.44 -10.25 -3.00
N ASN A 185 7.54 -10.43 -2.27
CA ASN A 185 7.60 -11.32 -1.10
C ASN A 185 6.61 -10.93 0.01
N ASP A 186 6.39 -9.63 0.23
CA ASP A 186 5.33 -9.19 1.15
C ASP A 186 3.96 -9.28 0.47
N ILE A 187 3.16 -10.25 0.90
CA ILE A 187 1.83 -10.51 0.34
C ILE A 187 0.89 -9.31 0.43
N ARG A 188 1.07 -8.41 1.40
CA ARG A 188 0.24 -7.20 1.53
C ARG A 188 0.52 -6.24 0.39
N VAL A 189 1.79 -6.07 0.01
CA VAL A 189 2.17 -5.26 -1.16
C VAL A 189 1.56 -5.87 -2.42
N ALA A 190 1.75 -7.17 -2.63
CA ALA A 190 1.20 -7.87 -3.79
C ALA A 190 -0.33 -7.75 -3.87
N LEU A 191 -1.03 -7.90 -2.74
CA LEU A 191 -2.48 -7.77 -2.67
C LEU A 191 -2.92 -6.34 -2.98
N ASN A 192 -2.29 -5.33 -2.37
CA ASN A 192 -2.56 -3.92 -2.66
C ASN A 192 -2.35 -3.61 -4.15
N CYS A 193 -1.27 -4.12 -4.75
CA CYS A 193 -0.99 -3.96 -6.17
C CYS A 193 -2.09 -4.60 -7.03
N SER A 194 -2.55 -5.81 -6.68
CA SER A 194 -3.64 -6.47 -7.40
C SER A 194 -4.97 -5.70 -7.35
N LEU A 195 -5.28 -5.05 -6.21
CA LEU A 195 -6.49 -4.24 -6.04
C LEU A 195 -6.41 -2.94 -6.85
N CYS A 196 -5.26 -2.26 -6.79
CA CYS A 196 -4.99 -1.09 -7.61
C CYS A 196 -5.05 -1.43 -9.11
N PHE A 197 -4.46 -2.57 -9.50
CA PHE A 197 -4.49 -3.05 -10.89
C PHE A 197 -5.92 -3.29 -11.36
N SER A 198 -6.75 -3.96 -10.55
CA SER A 198 -8.17 -4.17 -10.87
C SER A 198 -8.92 -2.86 -11.08
N SER A 199 -8.63 -1.82 -10.31
CA SER A 199 -9.27 -0.52 -10.50
C SER A 199 -8.78 0.17 -11.78
N LEU A 200 -7.47 0.06 -12.05
CA LEU A 200 -6.85 0.59 -13.28
C LEU A 200 -7.43 -0.04 -14.54
N THR A 201 -7.66 -1.36 -14.54
CA THR A 201 -8.29 -2.07 -15.66
C THR A 201 -9.71 -1.58 -15.92
N THR A 202 -10.49 -1.35 -14.86
CA THR A 202 -11.84 -0.76 -14.99
C THR A 202 -11.79 0.66 -15.56
N TRP A 203 -10.82 1.47 -15.15
CA TRP A 203 -10.66 2.82 -15.71
C TRP A 203 -10.23 2.80 -17.18
N ARG A 204 -9.41 1.83 -17.59
CA ARG A 204 -8.95 1.65 -18.98
C ARG A 204 -10.11 1.24 -19.89
N GLU A 205 -10.98 0.35 -19.43
CA GLU A 205 -12.18 -0.07 -20.16
C GLU A 205 -13.14 1.09 -20.45
N LEU A 206 -13.24 2.05 -19.52
CA LEU A 206 -14.05 3.25 -19.72
C LEU A 206 -13.44 4.24 -20.73
N GLN A 207 -12.13 4.16 -20.99
CA GLN A 207 -11.38 5.16 -21.78
C GLN A 207 -10.92 4.66 -23.15
N VAL A 208 -10.71 3.36 -23.34
CA VAL A 208 -9.99 2.80 -24.49
C VAL A 208 -10.77 1.66 -25.15
N GLU A 209 -10.70 1.58 -26.48
CA GLU A 209 -11.23 0.46 -27.28
C GLU A 209 -10.54 -0.87 -26.89
N PRO A 210 -11.25 -2.00 -26.77
CA PRO A 210 -10.81 -3.23 -26.07
C PRO A 210 -9.55 -3.94 -26.63
N MET A 211 -8.99 -3.46 -27.75
CA MET A 211 -7.95 -4.13 -28.54
C MET A 211 -6.58 -4.26 -27.85
N ILE A 212 -6.30 -3.51 -26.77
CA ILE A 212 -4.94 -3.42 -26.17
C ILE A 212 -4.64 -4.57 -25.21
N LEU A 213 -5.66 -5.11 -24.51
CA LEU A 213 -5.42 -6.12 -23.48
C LEU A 213 -5.09 -7.52 -24.04
N GLU A 214 -5.32 -7.74 -25.33
CA GLU A 214 -5.03 -9.00 -25.99
C GLU A 214 -3.51 -9.30 -26.08
N LYS A 215 -2.66 -8.26 -25.93
CA LYS A 215 -1.20 -8.36 -26.02
C LYS A 215 -0.47 -8.24 -24.69
N ASP A 216 -1.18 -8.23 -23.56
CA ASP A 216 -0.55 -8.10 -22.25
C ASP A 216 0.08 -9.44 -21.81
N HIS A 217 1.39 -9.54 -22.01
CA HIS A 217 2.18 -10.72 -21.68
C HIS A 217 2.33 -10.91 -20.16
N TRP A 218 2.25 -9.84 -19.37
CA TRP A 218 2.36 -9.91 -17.91
C TRP A 218 1.09 -10.47 -17.29
N CYS A 219 -0.07 -9.95 -17.71
CA CYS A 219 -1.36 -10.50 -17.29
C CYS A 219 -1.48 -12.00 -17.60
N ARG A 220 -1.02 -12.40 -18.79
CA ARG A 220 -0.99 -13.81 -19.18
C ARG A 220 -0.10 -14.65 -18.27
N LEU A 221 1.13 -14.20 -18.00
CA LEU A 221 2.07 -14.88 -17.12
C LEU A 221 1.48 -15.04 -15.71
N ILE A 222 0.85 -13.99 -15.16
CA ILE A 222 0.20 -14.03 -13.83
C ILE A 222 -0.88 -15.10 -13.77
N VAL A 223 -1.71 -15.19 -14.81
CA VAL A 223 -2.81 -16.17 -14.86
C VAL A 223 -2.31 -17.60 -15.13
N GLU A 224 -1.28 -17.77 -15.97
CA GLU A 224 -0.64 -19.07 -16.19
C GLU A 224 -0.01 -19.61 -14.90
N GLU A 225 0.69 -18.78 -14.12
CA GLU A 225 1.27 -19.15 -12.84
C GLU A 225 0.19 -19.53 -11.79
N LEU A 226 -0.93 -18.81 -11.80
CA LEU A 226 -2.09 -19.16 -10.97
C LEU A 226 -2.64 -20.54 -11.35
N VAL A 227 -2.84 -20.83 -12.64
CA VAL A 227 -3.36 -22.13 -13.09
C VAL A 227 -2.39 -23.27 -12.81
N MET A 228 -1.09 -23.05 -13.02
CA MET A 228 -0.02 -23.98 -12.64
C MET A 228 -0.10 -24.35 -11.16
N SER A 229 -0.23 -23.33 -10.30
CA SER A 229 -0.33 -23.52 -8.86
C SER A 229 -1.60 -24.30 -8.45
N LEU A 230 -2.74 -24.02 -9.09
CA LEU A 230 -4.00 -24.72 -8.81
C LEU A 230 -4.01 -26.17 -9.33
N SER A 231 -3.19 -26.48 -10.32
CA SER A 231 -3.15 -27.79 -10.99
C SER A 231 -2.18 -28.80 -10.36
N THR A 232 -1.36 -28.38 -9.38
CA THR A 232 -0.39 -29.26 -8.70
C THR A 232 -0.98 -29.82 -7.39
N PRO A 233 -1.23 -31.13 -7.27
CA PRO A 233 -1.96 -31.71 -6.14
C PRO A 233 -1.11 -31.97 -4.88
N SER A 234 0.02 -31.29 -4.67
CA SER A 234 0.92 -31.57 -3.53
C SER A 234 0.87 -30.48 -2.46
N LEU A 235 0.33 -30.85 -1.29
CA LEU A 235 0.47 -30.19 0.01
C LEU A 235 -0.05 -28.74 0.06
N THR A 236 -1.38 -28.57 -0.02
CA THR A 236 -2.08 -27.32 0.32
C THR A 236 -1.94 -27.02 1.81
N THR A 237 -0.81 -26.45 2.22
CA THR A 237 -0.72 -25.72 3.49
C THR A 237 -1.46 -24.40 3.36
N LYS A 238 -2.05 -23.91 4.46
CA LYS A 238 -2.80 -22.64 4.50
C LYS A 238 -1.98 -21.43 3.97
N SER A 239 -0.65 -21.49 4.10
CA SER A 239 0.28 -20.46 3.64
C SER A 239 0.27 -20.28 2.12
N LEU A 240 0.33 -21.37 1.34
CA LEU A 240 0.31 -21.32 -0.13
C LEU A 240 -0.98 -20.70 -0.68
N MET A 241 -2.14 -20.96 -0.05
CA MET A 241 -3.41 -20.36 -0.48
C MET A 241 -3.46 -18.84 -0.37
N ILE A 242 -2.66 -18.25 0.51
CA ILE A 242 -2.60 -16.79 0.69
C ILE A 242 -1.81 -16.14 -0.45
N HIS A 243 -0.77 -16.81 -0.98
CA HIS A 243 0.09 -16.30 -2.04
C HIS A 243 -0.57 -16.26 -3.43
N HIS A 244 -1.64 -17.02 -3.66
CA HIS A 244 -2.38 -16.97 -4.94
C HIS A 244 -3.42 -15.86 -5.02
N LYS A 245 -3.77 -15.22 -3.90
CA LYS A 245 -4.82 -14.18 -3.85
C LYS A 245 -4.56 -12.99 -4.79
N PRO A 246 -3.33 -12.45 -4.90
CA PRO A 246 -3.04 -11.35 -5.82
C PRO A 246 -3.28 -11.76 -7.28
N ALA A 247 -2.77 -12.91 -7.70
CA ALA A 247 -2.96 -13.42 -9.06
C ALA A 247 -4.44 -13.74 -9.36
N ALA A 248 -5.17 -14.28 -8.38
CA ALA A 248 -6.61 -14.51 -8.49
C ALA A 248 -7.40 -13.19 -8.66
N ASN A 249 -7.04 -12.14 -7.93
CA ASN A 249 -7.65 -10.81 -8.09
C ASN A 249 -7.43 -10.27 -9.51
N VAL A 250 -6.21 -10.41 -10.05
CA VAL A 250 -5.91 -10.02 -11.44
C VAL A 250 -6.75 -10.82 -12.42
N ALA A 251 -6.80 -12.15 -12.28
CA ALA A 251 -7.62 -13.01 -13.14
C ALA A 251 -9.10 -12.61 -13.12
N VAL A 252 -9.66 -12.37 -11.93
CA VAL A 252 -11.05 -11.92 -11.76
C VAL A 252 -11.29 -10.55 -12.40
N ALA A 253 -10.34 -9.61 -12.27
CA ALA A 253 -10.45 -8.29 -12.90
C ALA A 253 -10.52 -8.40 -14.43
N LEU A 254 -9.67 -9.23 -15.03
CA LEU A 254 -9.63 -9.47 -16.47
C LEU A 254 -10.91 -10.16 -16.98
N LEU A 255 -11.46 -11.11 -16.21
CA LEU A 255 -12.73 -11.80 -16.52
C LEU A 255 -13.96 -10.87 -16.46
N LYS A 256 -13.86 -9.76 -15.72
CA LYS A 256 -14.96 -8.79 -15.56
C LYS A 256 -15.05 -7.76 -16.69
N LEU A 257 -14.06 -7.71 -17.57
CA LEU A 257 -14.07 -6.83 -18.74
C LEU A 257 -15.17 -7.26 -19.71
N SER A 258 -15.77 -6.28 -20.39
CA SER A 258 -16.77 -6.46 -21.45
C SER A 258 -16.31 -7.41 -22.55
N GLU A 259 -15.03 -7.35 -22.91
CA GLU A 259 -14.36 -8.34 -23.74
C GLU A 259 -13.23 -9.02 -22.96
N THR A 260 -13.47 -10.25 -22.53
CA THR A 260 -12.43 -11.08 -21.88
C THR A 260 -11.33 -11.43 -22.90
N PRO A 261 -10.04 -11.33 -22.53
CA PRO A 261 -8.95 -11.66 -23.45
C PRO A 261 -9.06 -13.10 -23.98
N SER A 262 -8.97 -13.26 -25.29
CA SER A 262 -9.17 -14.54 -25.98
C SER A 262 -8.22 -15.63 -25.48
N TRP A 263 -6.98 -15.27 -25.10
CA TRP A 263 -5.99 -16.19 -24.55
C TRP A 263 -6.39 -16.79 -23.20
N MET A 264 -7.23 -16.12 -22.41
CA MET A 264 -7.62 -16.56 -21.08
C MET A 264 -8.41 -17.87 -21.14
N THR A 265 -9.26 -18.03 -22.16
CA THR A 265 -9.98 -19.29 -22.40
C THR A 265 -9.06 -20.48 -22.67
N LYS A 266 -7.89 -20.25 -23.28
CA LYS A 266 -6.88 -21.30 -23.53
C LYS A 266 -6.10 -21.67 -22.26
N VAL A 267 -5.84 -20.68 -21.40
CA VAL A 267 -5.13 -20.91 -20.13
C VAL A 267 -5.99 -21.73 -19.16
N PHE A 268 -7.30 -21.49 -19.14
CA PHE A 268 -8.26 -22.24 -18.30
C PHE A 268 -8.85 -23.50 -18.97
N ASP A 269 -8.38 -23.91 -20.15
CA ASP A 269 -8.93 -25.09 -20.85
C ASP A 269 -8.61 -26.41 -20.12
N ASP A 270 -9.53 -27.37 -20.22
CA ASP A 270 -9.47 -28.71 -19.61
C ASP A 270 -8.20 -29.48 -20.00
N SER A 271 -7.67 -29.22 -21.20
CA SER A 271 -6.44 -29.83 -21.69
C SER A 271 -5.18 -29.28 -20.98
N SER A 272 -5.16 -27.98 -20.64
CA SER A 272 -4.08 -27.32 -19.89
C SER A 272 -4.01 -27.81 -18.45
N ILE A 273 -5.16 -28.12 -17.84
CA ILE A 273 -5.27 -28.65 -16.46
C ILE A 273 -4.89 -30.15 -16.41
N ARG A 274 -5.11 -30.90 -17.49
CA ARG A 274 -4.85 -32.36 -17.56
C ARG A 274 -3.47 -32.76 -18.10
N ASN A 275 -2.77 -31.90 -18.83
CA ASN A 275 -1.56 -32.26 -19.58
C ASN A 275 -0.23 -32.10 -18.83
N PHE A 276 -0.19 -31.84 -17.51
CA PHE A 276 1.08 -31.78 -16.77
C PHE A 276 1.58 -33.18 -16.35
N PRO A 277 2.66 -33.72 -16.97
CA PRO A 277 3.10 -35.07 -16.71
C PRO A 277 4.46 -35.05 -16.00
N TYR A 278 4.49 -35.15 -14.67
CA TYR A 278 5.66 -35.49 -13.85
C TYR A 278 6.92 -34.56 -13.94
N PRO A 279 7.74 -34.45 -12.87
CA PRO A 279 8.70 -33.36 -12.73
C PRO A 279 9.95 -33.52 -13.61
N ASN A 280 10.42 -32.42 -14.17
CA ASN A 280 11.63 -32.35 -14.98
C ASN A 280 12.87 -32.30 -14.06
N PRO A 281 13.93 -33.11 -14.29
CA PRO A 281 15.15 -33.13 -13.46
C PRO A 281 15.88 -31.78 -13.28
N ARG A 282 15.53 -30.75 -14.07
CA ARG A 282 16.02 -29.37 -13.90
C ARG A 282 15.36 -28.62 -12.73
N GLU A 283 14.16 -29.01 -12.29
CA GLU A 283 13.51 -28.45 -11.09
C GLU A 283 14.15 -28.95 -9.79
N GLU A 284 14.70 -30.16 -9.76
CA GLU A 284 15.40 -30.69 -8.58
C GLU A 284 16.72 -29.93 -8.31
N ALA A 285 17.31 -29.33 -9.36
CA ALA A 285 18.50 -28.49 -9.26
C ALA A 285 18.17 -27.08 -8.73
N CYS A 286 17.06 -26.47 -9.17
CA CYS A 286 16.54 -25.23 -8.58
C CYS A 286 16.06 -25.43 -7.13
N ARG A 287 15.39 -26.55 -6.82
CA ARG A 287 15.00 -26.90 -5.44
C ARG A 287 16.21 -26.98 -4.52
N ARG A 288 17.30 -27.65 -4.92
CA ARG A 288 18.49 -27.73 -4.04
C ARG A 288 19.12 -26.37 -3.74
N GLN A 289 19.01 -25.41 -4.64
CA GLN A 289 19.60 -24.08 -4.47
C GLN A 289 18.71 -23.12 -3.65
N VAL A 290 17.41 -23.42 -3.55
CA VAL A 290 16.45 -22.70 -2.69
C VAL A 290 16.38 -23.30 -1.28
N TYR A 291 16.58 -24.61 -1.12
CA TYR A 291 16.55 -25.30 0.20
C TYR A 291 17.90 -25.31 0.97
N THR A 292 18.93 -24.54 0.56
CA THR A 292 20.19 -24.46 1.34
C THR A 292 20.40 -23.19 2.17
N ASP A 293 19.45 -22.25 2.19
CA ASP A 293 19.53 -21.08 3.10
C ASP A 293 18.36 -20.97 4.10
N ASP A 294 17.52 -22.00 4.21
CA ASP A 294 16.53 -22.11 5.27
C ASP A 294 17.08 -22.91 6.45
N ASN A 295 17.93 -22.25 7.23
CA ASN A 295 18.20 -22.65 8.61
C ASN A 295 17.94 -21.46 9.53
N GLN A 296 16.68 -20.98 9.51
CA GLN A 296 15.96 -20.43 10.67
C GLN A 296 14.50 -20.17 10.29
N ASP A 297 13.76 -21.26 10.08
CA ASP A 297 12.31 -21.23 10.02
C ASP A 297 11.77 -21.49 11.44
N SER A 298 11.34 -20.42 12.11
CA SER A 298 10.44 -20.52 13.26
C SER A 298 9.43 -19.36 13.24
N SER A 299 8.17 -19.73 13.03
CA SER A 299 6.93 -18.99 13.36
C SER A 299 6.65 -17.67 12.65
N ILE A 300 6.02 -17.75 11.47
CA ILE A 300 5.40 -16.59 10.80
C ILE A 300 3.96 -16.31 11.29
N GLU A 301 3.34 -17.20 12.08
CA GLU A 301 2.06 -16.94 12.77
C GLU A 301 2.20 -16.56 14.26
N ASP A 302 3.42 -16.53 14.81
CA ASP A 302 3.68 -16.24 16.25
C ASP A 302 4.79 -15.20 16.50
N HIS A 303 5.20 -14.42 15.49
CA HIS A 303 6.19 -13.34 15.67
C HIS A 303 5.62 -11.92 15.86
N MET A 304 4.31 -11.80 16.10
CA MET A 304 3.72 -10.59 16.70
C MET A 304 3.37 -10.75 18.19
N GLN A 305 3.70 -11.89 18.80
CA GLN A 305 3.64 -12.07 20.24
C GLN A 305 5.06 -12.35 20.76
N HIS A 306 5.66 -11.37 21.43
CA HIS A 306 6.93 -11.50 22.16
C HIS A 306 8.22 -11.72 21.34
N VAL A 307 8.56 -10.77 20.48
CA VAL A 307 9.97 -10.30 20.45
C VAL A 307 9.94 -8.87 20.98
N ALA A 308 10.04 -8.75 22.30
CA ALA A 308 10.39 -7.49 22.94
C ALA A 308 11.85 -7.17 22.59
N VAL A 309 12.10 -6.81 21.33
CA VAL A 309 13.23 -5.95 21.03
C VAL A 309 12.95 -4.68 21.83
N ASN A 310 13.93 -4.22 22.60
CA ASN A 310 13.87 -2.97 23.32
C ASN A 310 13.84 -1.83 22.29
N LEU A 311 12.68 -1.64 21.66
CA LEU A 311 12.42 -0.60 20.68
C LEU A 311 12.29 0.71 21.46
N ASP A 312 12.98 1.73 20.96
CA ASP A 312 12.76 3.11 21.40
C ASP A 312 11.29 3.54 21.19
N HIS A 313 10.92 4.68 21.76
CA HIS A 313 9.54 5.19 21.67
C HIS A 313 9.10 5.43 20.21
N VAL A 314 10.04 5.76 19.33
CA VAL A 314 9.80 5.92 17.89
C VAL A 314 9.46 4.57 17.24
N GLY A 315 10.21 3.52 17.54
CA GLY A 315 9.97 2.15 17.07
C GLY A 315 8.63 1.59 17.57
N LYS A 316 8.27 1.84 18.84
CA LYS A 316 6.96 1.50 19.40
C LYS A 316 5.82 2.22 18.65
N THR A 317 5.97 3.54 18.45
CA THR A 317 4.99 4.36 17.71
C THR A 317 4.82 3.86 16.28
N ARG A 318 5.91 3.62 15.56
CA ARG A 318 5.91 3.08 14.20
C ARG A 318 5.15 1.76 14.14
N THR A 319 5.48 0.82 15.03
CA THR A 319 4.84 -0.51 15.09
C THR A 319 3.33 -0.41 15.30
N PHE A 320 2.90 0.48 16.19
CA PHE A 320 1.48 0.72 16.45
C PHE A 320 0.75 1.32 15.23
N LEU A 321 1.35 2.30 14.55
CA LEU A 321 0.75 2.85 13.32
C LEU A 321 0.68 1.78 12.22
N PHE A 322 1.71 0.95 12.07
CA PHE A 322 1.69 -0.17 11.12
C PHE A 322 0.58 -1.19 11.41
N SER A 323 0.32 -1.50 12.69
CA SER A 323 -0.79 -2.40 13.05
C SER A 323 -2.15 -1.78 12.73
N LEU A 324 -2.30 -0.45 12.89
CA LEU A 324 -3.51 0.27 12.49
C LEU A 324 -3.72 0.26 10.96
N VAL A 325 -2.65 0.47 10.18
CA VAL A 325 -2.71 0.36 8.71
C VAL A 325 -3.13 -1.06 8.31
N SER A 326 -2.50 -2.09 8.88
CA SER A 326 -2.73 -3.48 8.51
C SER A 326 -4.12 -4.00 8.91
N SER A 327 -4.65 -3.57 10.05
CA SER A 327 -5.95 -4.02 10.58
C SER A 327 -7.16 -3.52 9.78
N HIS A 328 -7.03 -2.38 9.09
CA HIS A 328 -8.17 -1.75 8.40
C HIS A 328 -8.19 -2.00 6.89
N SER A 329 -7.08 -2.47 6.30
CA SER A 329 -6.92 -2.65 4.86
C SER A 329 -7.41 -4.01 4.33
N TYR A 330 -8.15 -4.79 5.14
CA TYR A 330 -8.78 -6.05 4.73
C TYR A 330 -10.31 -5.97 4.76
N PRO A 331 -10.98 -5.53 3.67
CA PRO A 331 -12.43 -5.48 3.60
C PRO A 331 -13.14 -6.83 3.55
N GLY A 332 -12.40 -7.93 3.34
CA GLY A 332 -12.97 -9.27 3.18
C GLY A 332 -13.38 -9.99 4.48
N CYS A 333 -13.15 -9.41 5.67
CA CYS A 333 -13.36 -10.11 6.94
C CYS A 333 -14.38 -9.44 7.88
N TYR A 334 -15.22 -8.53 7.37
CA TYR A 334 -16.16 -7.72 8.17
C TYR A 334 -17.53 -8.37 8.43
N LEU A 335 -17.63 -9.69 8.57
CA LEU A 335 -18.91 -10.30 8.94
C LEU A 335 -19.23 -10.20 10.45
N TRP A 336 -18.30 -9.82 11.33
CA TRP A 336 -18.56 -9.82 12.78
C TRP A 336 -17.74 -8.78 13.55
N ARG A 337 -18.30 -7.59 13.80
CA ARG A 337 -18.39 -6.96 15.14
C ARG A 337 -18.89 -5.52 15.05
N SER A 338 -20.01 -5.30 15.73
CA SER A 338 -20.61 -3.99 16.01
C SER A 338 -20.75 -3.84 17.53
N GLN A 339 -20.67 -2.59 18.02
CA GLN A 339 -20.95 -2.09 19.38
C GLN A 339 -19.83 -2.00 20.46
N SER A 340 -18.54 -1.83 20.12
CA SER A 340 -17.45 -1.56 21.11
C SER A 340 -16.69 -0.22 20.95
N ARG A 341 -17.09 0.64 20.01
CA ARG A 341 -16.22 1.71 19.46
C ARG A 341 -15.79 2.83 20.41
N LYS A 342 -16.55 3.12 21.48
CA LYS A 342 -16.18 4.19 22.44
C LYS A 342 -15.20 3.70 23.52
N LYS A 343 -15.27 2.41 23.87
CA LYS A 343 -14.38 1.79 24.86
C LYS A 343 -13.02 1.48 24.23
N GLU A 344 -13.05 0.98 23.00
CA GLU A 344 -11.88 0.71 22.17
C GLU A 344 -11.04 1.99 21.93
N LEU A 345 -11.69 3.14 21.73
CA LEU A 345 -11.01 4.44 21.61
C LEU A 345 -10.22 4.83 22.87
N LEU A 346 -10.79 4.63 24.06
CA LEU A 346 -10.12 4.95 25.32
C LEU A 346 -9.01 3.95 25.63
N GLU A 347 -9.22 2.67 25.31
CA GLU A 347 -8.22 1.61 25.43
C GLU A 347 -7.05 1.83 24.44
N GLU A 348 -7.29 2.25 23.20
CA GLU A 348 -6.27 2.59 22.20
C GLU A 348 -5.43 3.82 22.63
N ILE A 349 -6.07 4.87 23.14
CA ILE A 349 -5.38 6.07 23.65
C ILE A 349 -4.56 5.74 24.91
N GLU A 350 -5.11 4.93 25.82
CA GLU A 350 -4.40 4.50 27.03
C GLU A 350 -3.20 3.60 26.69
N LEU A 351 -3.33 2.67 25.75
CA LEU A 351 -2.24 1.83 25.26
C LEU A 351 -1.14 2.66 24.59
N PHE A 352 -1.51 3.61 23.72
CA PHE A 352 -0.58 4.53 23.11
C PHE A 352 0.15 5.38 24.17
N THR A 353 -0.56 5.85 25.19
CA THR A 353 0.03 6.61 26.30
C THR A 353 0.95 5.75 27.16
N LYS A 354 0.62 4.48 27.42
CA LYS A 354 1.50 3.54 28.14
C LYS A 354 2.79 3.25 27.38
N CYS A 355 2.74 3.08 26.05
CA CYS A 355 3.93 2.97 25.22
C CYS A 355 4.85 4.21 25.28
N LEU A 356 4.29 5.37 25.63
CA LEU A 356 5.02 6.63 25.79
C LEU A 356 5.54 6.88 27.21
N MET A 357 4.99 6.21 28.24
CA MET A 357 5.32 6.44 29.66
C MET A 357 6.05 5.29 30.36
N GLU A 358 6.51 4.27 29.62
CA GLU A 358 7.50 3.33 30.16
C GLU A 358 8.86 4.05 30.23
N GLU A 359 9.02 4.87 31.27
CA GLU A 359 10.32 5.32 31.78
C GLU A 359 10.87 4.27 32.75
N ASP A 360 12.14 3.94 32.55
CA ASP A 360 13.09 3.25 33.41
C ASP A 360 12.62 2.91 34.86
N GLU A 361 12.30 1.64 35.11
CA GLU A 361 12.52 1.04 36.43
C GLU A 361 13.39 -0.22 36.30
N VAL A 362 14.68 0.00 36.65
CA VAL A 362 15.78 -0.92 37.04
C VAL A 362 16.63 -1.55 35.94
#